data_AF-A0A662B3A1-F1
#
_entry.id   AF-A0A662B3A1-F1
#
_cell.length_a   1.000
_cell.length_b   1.000
_cell.length_c   1.000
_cell.angle_alpha   90.00
_cell.angle_beta   90.00
_cell.angle_gamma   90.00
#
_symmetry.space_group_name_H-M   'P 1'
#
loop_
_entity.id
_entity.type
_entity.pdbx_description
1 polymer ?
#
loop_
_entity_poly.entity_id
_entity_poly.type
_entity_poly.pdbx_seq_one_letter_code
_entity_poly.pdbx_strand_id
1 'polypeptide(L)' 'REEDSFYMFSDGYIDQFGGENRKKFKSMNFKKLLLSVQEEGMDSQRNTLEQTFDQWRGPHEQLDDIIVLGIKV' A
#
# COMPACT_ATOMS: atom_id res chain seq x y z
N ARG A 1 -0.91 23.83 8.08
CA ARG A 1 -0.82 22.43 8.55
C ARG A 1 0.38 21.90 7.79
N GLU A 2 1.47 21.61 8.49
CA GLU A 2 2.81 21.41 7.90
C GLU A 2 3.21 19.93 7.87
N GLU A 3 2.23 19.00 7.81
CA GLU A 3 2.49 17.55 7.81
C GLU A 3 1.45 16.75 6.99
N ASP A 4 0.76 17.40 6.02
CA ASP A 4 -0.29 16.71 5.27
C ASP A 4 0.33 15.79 4.20
N SER A 5 -0.15 14.55 4.10
CA SER A 5 0.31 13.58 3.09
C SER A 5 -0.79 13.30 2.06
N PHE A 6 -0.43 13.37 0.78
CA PHE A 6 -1.29 13.10 -0.37
C PHE A 6 -0.83 11.85 -1.09
N TYR A 7 -1.78 10.99 -1.45
CA TYR A 7 -1.50 9.74 -2.16
C TYR A 7 -2.34 9.59 -3.42
N MET A 8 -1.71 9.13 -4.49
CA MET A 8 -2.33 8.68 -5.73
C MET A 8 -1.87 7.26 -6.02
N PHE A 9 -2.77 6.37 -6.43
CA PHE A 9 -2.43 4.97 -6.66
C PHE A 9 -3.33 4.34 -7.73
N SER A 10 -2.79 3.34 -8.44
CA SER A 10 -3.56 2.46 -9.32
C SER A 10 -4.29 1.37 -8.53
N ASP A 11 -5.25 0.70 -9.16
CA ASP A 11 -6.00 -0.38 -8.54
C ASP A 11 -5.18 -1.66 -8.30
N GLY A 12 -4.08 -1.87 -9.03
CA GLY A 12 -3.22 -3.05 -8.90
C GLY A 12 -2.83 -3.42 -7.46
N TYR A 13 -2.53 -2.44 -6.60
CA TYR A 13 -2.21 -2.69 -5.19
C TYR A 13 -3.44 -3.27 -4.44
N ILE A 14 -4.60 -2.63 -4.59
CA ILE A 14 -5.80 -3.00 -3.83
C ILE A 14 -6.48 -4.25 -4.39
N ASP A 15 -6.23 -4.59 -5.64
CA ASP A 15 -6.78 -5.75 -6.31
C ASP A 15 -5.94 -7.02 -6.16
N GLN A 16 -4.72 -6.91 -5.61
CA GLN A 16 -3.86 -8.06 -5.33
C GLN A 16 -4.52 -9.10 -4.40
N PHE A 17 -4.55 -10.35 -4.86
CA PHE A 17 -4.95 -11.51 -4.05
C PHE A 17 -3.82 -11.96 -3.13
N GLY A 18 -4.16 -12.26 -1.88
CA GLY A 18 -3.19 -12.60 -0.85
C GLY A 18 -3.81 -13.08 0.46
N GLY A 19 -2.94 -13.26 1.46
CA GLY A 19 -3.28 -13.76 2.79
C GLY A 19 -3.78 -15.22 2.81
N GLU A 20 -4.00 -15.75 4.01
CA GLU A 20 -4.35 -17.16 4.23
C GLU A 20 -5.59 -17.64 3.46
N ASN A 21 -6.54 -16.72 3.22
CA ASN A 21 -7.82 -17.03 2.57
C ASN A 21 -7.88 -16.58 1.10
N ARG A 22 -6.74 -16.19 0.50
CA ARG A 22 -6.64 -15.71 -0.89
C ARG A 22 -7.69 -14.66 -1.23
N LYS A 23 -7.68 -13.54 -0.51
CA LYS A 23 -8.61 -12.41 -0.70
C LYS A 23 -7.90 -11.21 -1.35
N LYS A 24 -8.66 -10.36 -2.04
CA LYS A 24 -8.16 -9.05 -2.47
C LYS A 24 -7.77 -8.20 -1.26
N PHE A 25 -6.72 -7.38 -1.39
CA PHE A 25 -6.30 -6.47 -0.32
C PHE A 25 -7.38 -5.42 0.00
N LYS A 26 -8.04 -4.89 -1.02
CA LYS A 26 -9.11 -3.88 -1.00
C LYS A 26 -8.68 -2.50 -0.49
N SER A 27 -9.38 -1.48 -0.97
CA SER A 27 -9.12 -0.07 -0.64
C SER A 27 -9.22 0.25 0.85
N MET A 28 -10.07 -0.45 1.61
CA MET A 28 -10.21 -0.22 3.05
C MET A 28 -8.92 -0.56 3.81
N ASN A 29 -8.25 -1.66 3.48
CA ASN A 29 -7.00 -2.04 4.14
C ASN A 29 -5.85 -1.13 3.70
N PHE A 30 -5.83 -0.72 2.43
CA PHE A 30 -4.84 0.23 1.93
C PHE A 30 -4.93 1.59 2.63
N LYS A 31 -6.14 2.13 2.80
CA LYS A 31 -6.32 3.38 3.57
C LYS A 31 -5.87 3.24 5.02
N LYS A 32 -6.14 2.10 5.67
CA LYS A 32 -5.66 1.84 7.04
C LYS A 32 -4.13 1.79 7.11
N LEU A 33 -3.50 1.17 6.11
CA LEU A 33 -2.05 1.09 6.01
C LEU A 33 -1.41 2.48 5.81
N LEU A 34 -1.97 3.31 4.92
CA LEU A 34 -1.50 4.69 4.74
C LEU A 34 -1.60 5.51 6.04
N LEU A 35 -2.70 5.36 6.77
CA LEU A 35 -2.90 6.03 8.06
C LEU A 35 -1.93 5.51 9.14
N SER A 36 -1.55 4.23 9.11
CA SER A 36 -0.62 3.68 10.11
C SER A 36 0.81 4.16 9.92
N VAL A 37 1.19 4.60 8.71
CA VAL A 37 2.56 5.04 8.38
C VAL A 37 2.68 6.56 8.22
N GLN A 38 1.60 7.33 8.35
CA GLN A 38 1.55 8.76 8.02
C GLN A 38 2.59 9.64 8.76
N GLU A 39 2.97 9.25 9.98
CA GLU A 39 3.95 9.96 10.81
C GLU A 39 5.40 9.66 10.40
N GLU A 40 5.61 8.60 9.61
CA GLU A 40 6.94 8.20 9.14
C GLU A 40 7.44 9.09 7.99
N GLY A 41 8.75 9.08 7.73
CA GLY A 41 9.31 9.71 6.53
C GLY A 41 8.91 8.96 5.25
N MET A 42 8.83 9.67 4.11
CA MET A 42 8.37 9.10 2.83
C MET A 42 9.08 7.81 2.41
N ASP A 43 10.40 7.71 2.64
CA ASP A 43 11.16 6.49 2.34
C ASP A 43 10.75 5.30 3.23
N SER A 44 10.48 5.55 4.51
CA SER A 44 9.99 4.53 5.45
C SER A 44 8.58 4.07 5.06
N GLN A 45 7.70 5.02 4.72
CA GLN A 45 6.37 4.72 4.22
C GLN A 45 6.43 3.84 2.97
N ARG A 46 7.28 4.20 1.98
CA ARG A 46 7.49 3.39 0.77
C ARG A 46 7.91 1.96 1.12
N ASN A 47 8.92 1.80 1.97
CA ASN A 47 9.41 0.48 2.35
C ASN A 47 8.32 -0.34 3.06
N THR A 48 7.53 0.28 3.93
CA THR A 48 6.41 -0.39 4.63
C THR A 48 5.31 -0.82 3.66
N LEU A 49 4.99 0.01 2.64
CA LEU A 49 4.05 -0.36 1.58
C LEU A 49 4.56 -1.54 0.76
N GLU A 50 5.82 -1.52 0.32
CA GLU A 50 6.44 -2.62 -0.44
C GLU A 50 6.44 -3.93 0.37
N GLN A 51 6.88 -3.87 1.63
CA GLN A 51 6.90 -5.03 2.51
C GLN A 51 5.51 -5.58 2.78
N THR A 52 4.52 -4.72 3.03
CA THR A 52 3.13 -5.14 3.27
C THR A 52 2.54 -5.79 2.02
N PHE A 53 2.86 -5.25 0.84
CA PHE A 53 2.44 -5.83 -0.43
C PHE A 53 3.01 -7.24 -0.64
N ASP A 54 4.32 -7.40 -0.47
CA ASP A 54 4.99 -8.69 -0.64
C ASP A 54 4.53 -9.72 0.38
N GLN A 55 4.37 -9.31 1.64
CA GLN A 55 3.82 -10.19 2.68
C GLN A 55 2.39 -10.60 2.38
N TRP A 56 1.56 -9.67 1.90
CA TRP A 56 0.17 -9.97 1.55
C TRP A 56 0.09 -10.93 0.37
N ARG A 57 0.78 -10.65 -0.75
CA ARG A 57 0.75 -11.53 -1.93
C ARG A 57 1.34 -12.91 -1.61
N GLY A 58 2.36 -12.95 -0.75
CA GLY A 58 3.09 -14.17 -0.41
C GLY A 58 3.62 -14.88 -1.67
N PRO A 59 3.31 -16.17 -1.88
CA PRO A 59 3.76 -16.90 -3.06
C PRO A 59 2.95 -16.59 -4.33
N HIS A 60 1.90 -15.76 -4.24
CA HIS A 60 1.06 -15.46 -5.38
C HIS A 60 1.71 -14.44 -6.31
N GLU A 61 1.46 -14.61 -7.60
CA GLU A 61 1.90 -13.68 -8.63
C GLU A 61 1.19 -12.33 -8.49
N GLN A 62 1.89 -11.29 -8.92
CA GLN A 62 1.31 -9.97 -9.09
C GLN A 62 0.31 -10.01 -10.25
N LEU A 63 -0.87 -9.41 -10.06
CA LEU A 63 -1.96 -9.51 -11.03
C LEU A 63 -1.95 -8.41 -12.10
N ASP A 64 -1.44 -7.24 -11.74
CA ASP A 64 -1.51 -6.03 -12.55
C ASP A 64 -0.37 -5.08 -12.18
N ASP A 65 -0.15 -4.04 -12.98
CA ASP A 65 0.83 -2.99 -12.72
C ASP A 65 0.45 -2.15 -11.49
N ILE A 66 1.45 -1.86 -10.66
CA ILE A 66 1.25 -1.14 -9.39
C ILE A 66 1.97 0.19 -9.42
N ILE A 67 1.21 1.25 -9.20
CA ILE A 67 1.73 2.60 -9.02
C ILE A 67 1.18 3.15 -7.71
N VAL A 68 2.07 3.61 -6.83
CA VAL A 68 1.73 4.40 -5.64
C VAL A 68 2.66 5.60 -5.59
N LEU A 69 2.08 6.80 -5.60
CA LEU A 69 2.78 8.07 -5.46
C LEU A 69 2.33 8.73 -4.17
N GLY A 70 3.27 9.06 -3.30
CA GLY A 70 3.04 9.81 -2.07
C GLY A 70 3.81 11.13 -2.06
N ILE A 71 3.18 12.20 -1.58
CA ILE A 71 3.79 13.53 -1.41
C ILE A 71 3.42 14.03 -0.02
N LYS A 72 4.41 14.51 0.74
CA LYS A 72 4.21 15.11 2.07
C LYS A 72 4.64 16.58 2.04
N VAL A 73 3.81 17.47 2.62
CA VAL A 73 3.93 18.94 2.56
C VAL A 73 3.98 19.55 3.95
#